data_AF-A0A936ZN30-F1
#
_entry.id   AF-A0A936ZN30-F1
#
_cell.length_a   1.000
_cell.length_b   1.000
_cell.length_c   1.000
_cell.angle_alpha   90.00
_cell.angle_beta   90.00
_cell.angle_gamma   90.00
#
_symmetry.space_group_name_H-M   'P 1'
#
loop_
_entity.id
_entity.type
_entity.pdbx_description
1 polymer ?
#
loop_
_entity_poly.entity_id
_entity_poly.type
_entity_poly.pdbx_seq_one_letter_code
_entity_poly.pdbx_strand_id
1 'polypeptide(L)'
;MKIQVNEIKERLQYFNGTEMFYQIPLLRTRFTDGLKYLTEVAECFWLITDTSVIAKSLMNRSEFITIDFKRLPEEKQDYTGYEAEIIYSDGNDNILEKHGYRATDFPLDELRLFFVNDTLMLPSEY
;
A
#
# COMPACT_ATOMS: atom_id res chain seq x y z
N MET A 1 -12.64 -15.95 -7.03
CA MET A 1 -12.23 -14.58 -6.63
C MET A 1 -12.49 -14.26 -5.17
N LYS A 2 -13.73 -14.28 -4.62
CA LYS A 2 -13.95 -13.94 -3.19
C LYS A 2 -13.18 -14.83 -2.18
N ILE A 3 -13.01 -16.11 -2.50
CA ILE A 3 -12.27 -17.06 -1.65
C ILE A 3 -10.78 -16.67 -1.55
N GLN A 4 -10.14 -16.34 -2.68
CA GLN A 4 -8.75 -15.88 -2.71
C GLN A 4 -8.54 -14.56 -1.95
N VAL A 5 -9.49 -13.62 -2.02
CA VAL A 5 -9.42 -12.35 -1.27
C VAL A 5 -9.43 -12.58 0.23
N ASN A 6 -10.28 -13.49 0.72
CA ASN A 6 -10.33 -13.83 2.13
C ASN A 6 -9.05 -14.54 2.59
N GLU A 7 -8.53 -15.48 1.79
CA GLU A 7 -7.25 -16.16 2.07
C GLU A 7 -6.08 -15.17 2.15
N ILE A 8 -6.03 -14.16 1.26
CA ILE A 8 -5.03 -13.08 1.32
C ILE A 8 -5.17 -12.32 2.64
N LYS A 9 -6.38 -11.87 3.00
CA LYS A 9 -6.62 -11.13 4.24
C LYS A 9 -6.25 -11.92 5.49
N GLU A 10 -6.60 -13.20 5.53
CA GLU A 10 -6.23 -14.09 6.65
C GLU A 10 -4.72 -14.29 6.72
N ARG A 11 -4.06 -14.58 5.59
CA ARG A 11 -2.60 -14.70 5.53
C ARG A 11 -1.89 -13.42 5.99
N LEU A 12 -2.37 -12.25 5.58
CA LEU A 12 -1.79 -10.96 5.96
C LEU A 12 -1.77 -10.75 7.49
N GLN A 13 -2.72 -11.30 8.23
CA GLN A 13 -2.77 -11.19 9.71
C GLN A 13 -1.68 -12.01 10.42
N TYR A 14 -1.12 -13.02 9.75
CA TYR A 14 -0.07 -13.86 10.33
C TYR A 14 1.33 -13.23 10.22
N PHE A 15 1.50 -12.19 9.38
CA PHE A 15 2.75 -11.43 9.31
C PHE A 15 2.84 -10.49 10.51
N ASN A 16 3.60 -10.91 11.52
CA ASN A 16 3.83 -10.17 12.77
C ASN A 16 5.34 -9.99 12.94
N GLY A 17 5.83 -8.79 12.66
CA GLY A 17 7.26 -8.54 12.46
C GLY A 17 7.78 -9.11 11.14
N THR A 18 8.94 -8.63 10.73
CA THR A 18 9.60 -9.03 9.47
C THR A 18 10.92 -9.73 9.77
N GLU A 19 11.16 -10.84 9.08
CA GLU A 19 12.42 -11.59 9.18
C GLU A 19 13.37 -11.19 8.05
N MET A 20 12.82 -10.88 6.87
CA MET A 20 13.59 -10.48 5.70
C MET A 20 13.08 -9.18 5.09
N PHE A 21 14.04 -8.34 4.71
CA PHE A 21 13.79 -7.16 3.89
C PHE A 21 14.17 -7.44 2.44
N TYR A 22 13.23 -7.17 1.55
CA TYR A 22 13.44 -7.14 0.12
C TYR A 22 13.68 -5.69 -0.32
N GLN A 23 14.34 -5.47 -1.45
CA GLN A 23 14.67 -4.12 -1.90
C GLN A 23 14.28 -3.92 -3.36
N ILE A 24 13.73 -2.74 -3.66
CA ILE A 24 13.62 -2.23 -5.03
C ILE A 24 14.91 -1.45 -5.33
N PRO A 25 15.86 -2.00 -6.09
CA PRO A 25 17.20 -1.40 -6.20
C PRO A 25 17.20 0.02 -6.76
N LEU A 26 16.31 0.30 -7.71
CA LEU A 26 16.20 1.61 -8.37
C LEU A 26 15.70 2.71 -7.42
N LEU A 27 14.77 2.38 -6.52
CA LEU A 27 14.18 3.33 -5.56
C LEU A 27 14.94 3.35 -4.23
N ARG A 28 15.79 2.35 -3.99
CA ARG A 28 16.40 2.05 -2.69
C ARG A 28 15.37 1.90 -1.57
N THR A 29 14.14 1.52 -1.91
CA THR A 29 13.08 1.22 -0.95
C THR A 29 13.18 -0.23 -0.54
N ARG A 30 13.12 -0.48 0.76
CA ARG A 30 12.98 -1.81 1.35
C ARG A 30 11.51 -2.14 1.58
N PHE A 31 11.15 -3.41 1.57
CA PHE A 31 9.82 -3.86 1.94
C PHE A 31 9.85 -5.22 2.65
N THR A 32 8.82 -5.49 3.43
CA THR A 32 8.73 -6.63 4.36
C THR A 32 8.16 -7.89 3.71
N ASP A 33 8.22 -9.00 4.45
CA ASP A 33 7.74 -10.31 4.04
C ASP A 33 6.25 -10.30 3.67
N GLY A 34 5.42 -9.61 4.45
CA GLY A 34 3.99 -9.49 4.16
C GLY A 34 3.71 -8.82 2.81
N LEU A 35 4.51 -7.81 2.44
CA LEU A 35 4.40 -7.17 1.13
C LEU A 35 4.98 -8.01 0.01
N LYS A 36 6.05 -8.75 0.27
CA LYS A 36 6.56 -9.72 -0.69
C LYS A 36 5.51 -10.76 -1.04
N TYR A 37 4.88 -11.36 -0.03
CA TYR A 37 3.76 -12.28 -0.20
C TYR A 37 2.61 -11.64 -0.98
N LEU A 38 2.21 -10.41 -0.62
CA LEU A 38 1.13 -9.70 -1.29
C LEU A 38 1.43 -9.50 -2.78
N THR A 39 2.64 -9.08 -3.14
CA THR A 39 3.03 -8.91 -4.55
C THR A 39 3.01 -10.20 -5.35
N GLU A 40 3.29 -11.34 -4.72
CA GLU A 40 3.30 -12.64 -5.40
C GLU A 40 1.91 -13.22 -5.57
N VAL A 41 1.03 -13.08 -4.57
CA VAL A 41 -0.32 -13.65 -4.62
C VAL A 41 -1.31 -12.76 -5.36
N ALA A 42 -1.17 -11.45 -5.24
CA ALA A 42 -2.04 -10.48 -5.90
C ALA A 42 -1.45 -9.92 -7.22
N GLU A 43 -0.25 -10.36 -7.61
CA GLU A 43 0.48 -9.88 -8.79
C GLU A 43 0.63 -8.34 -8.86
N CYS A 44 0.52 -7.66 -7.71
CA CYS A 44 0.35 -6.20 -7.63
C CYS A 44 1.68 -5.46 -7.35
N PHE A 45 2.72 -5.72 -8.15
CA PHE A 45 4.01 -5.04 -7.98
C PHE A 45 3.92 -3.51 -8.17
N TRP A 46 2.99 -3.06 -9.02
CA TRP A 46 2.78 -1.64 -9.28
C TRP A 46 2.50 -0.86 -7.98
N LEU A 47 1.73 -1.45 -7.05
CA LEU A 47 1.35 -0.81 -5.79
C LEU A 47 2.60 -0.51 -4.95
N ILE A 48 3.52 -1.47 -4.86
CA ILE A 48 4.76 -1.30 -4.11
C ILE A 48 5.66 -0.25 -4.78
N THR A 49 5.79 -0.27 -6.10
CA THR A 49 6.62 0.72 -6.80
C THR A 49 6.05 2.13 -6.73
N ASP A 50 4.74 2.28 -6.91
CA ASP A 50 4.06 3.57 -6.94
C ASP A 50 4.08 4.23 -5.56
N THR A 51 3.66 3.47 -4.53
CA THR A 51 3.71 3.94 -3.14
C THR A 51 5.13 4.27 -2.68
N SER A 52 6.13 3.52 -3.14
CA SER A 52 7.54 3.83 -2.88
C SER A 52 7.99 5.16 -3.47
N VAL A 53 7.62 5.46 -4.72
CA VAL A 53 8.00 6.73 -5.38
C VAL A 53 7.38 7.91 -4.65
N ILE A 54 6.07 7.85 -4.41
CA ILE A 54 5.35 8.95 -3.78
C ILE A 54 5.80 9.12 -2.32
N ALA A 55 5.88 8.05 -1.53
CA ALA A 55 6.29 8.14 -0.14
C ALA A 55 7.71 8.72 0.00
N LYS A 56 8.66 8.34 -0.87
CA LYS A 56 10.00 8.94 -0.88
C LYS A 56 9.97 10.44 -1.18
N SER A 57 9.08 10.87 -2.08
CA SER A 57 8.94 12.30 -2.39
C SER A 57 8.39 13.12 -1.21
N LEU A 58 7.68 12.46 -0.29
CA LEU A 58 7.05 13.05 0.89
C LEU A 58 7.91 12.99 2.16
N MET A 59 9.07 12.31 2.13
CA MET A 59 9.97 12.18 3.29
C MET A 59 10.50 13.52 3.82
N ASN A 60 10.50 14.58 3.00
CA ASN A 60 10.88 15.92 3.42
C ASN A 60 9.77 16.65 4.22
N ARG A 61 8.54 16.11 4.19
CA ARG A 61 7.37 16.64 4.91
C ARG A 61 7.07 15.85 6.18
N SER A 62 7.28 14.54 6.16
CA SER A 62 7.11 13.67 7.32
C SER A 62 8.10 12.51 7.30
N GLU A 63 8.64 12.16 8.47
CA GLU A 63 9.51 10.98 8.65
C GLU A 63 8.71 9.66 8.64
N PHE A 64 7.42 9.74 8.95
CA PHE A 64 6.49 8.63 8.97
C PHE A 64 5.31 8.92 8.05
N ILE A 65 5.06 8.02 7.11
CA ILE A 65 3.98 8.18 6.12
C ILE A 65 3.08 6.96 6.21
N THR A 66 1.79 7.20 6.44
CA THR A 66 0.75 6.20 6.28
C THR A 66 0.19 6.28 4.86
N ILE A 67 -0.06 5.11 4.28
CA ILE A 67 -0.51 4.96 2.90
C ILE A 67 -1.77 4.11 2.92
N ASP A 68 -2.89 4.73 2.61
CA ASP A 68 -4.21 4.11 2.65
C ASP A 68 -4.73 3.92 1.23
N PHE A 69 -4.66 2.69 0.73
CA PHE A 69 -5.36 2.28 -0.49
C PHE A 69 -6.83 1.99 -0.16
N LYS A 70 -7.73 2.53 -0.98
CA LYS A 70 -9.17 2.30 -0.89
C LYS A 70 -9.78 2.17 -2.28
N ARG A 71 -10.49 1.07 -2.53
CA ARG A 71 -11.36 0.90 -3.69
C ARG A 71 -12.64 1.70 -3.47
N LEU A 72 -13.01 2.50 -4.46
CA LEU A 72 -14.16 3.38 -4.37
C LEU A 72 -15.46 2.59 -4.62
N PRO A 73 -16.57 2.91 -3.94
CA PRO A 73 -17.88 2.34 -4.25
C PRO A 73 -18.36 2.79 -5.63
N GLU A 74 -19.15 1.96 -6.31
CA GLU A 74 -19.63 2.20 -7.70
C GLU A 74 -20.20 3.60 -7.91
N GLU A 75 -21.02 4.11 -6.98
CA GLU A 75 -21.58 5.47 -7.04
C GLU A 75 -20.51 6.57 -7.18
N LYS A 76 -19.37 6.42 -6.51
CA LYS A 76 -18.25 7.36 -6.61
C LYS A 76 -17.43 7.12 -7.87
N GLN A 77 -17.36 5.88 -8.35
CA GLN A 77 -16.68 5.58 -9.61
C GLN A 77 -17.40 6.24 -10.79
N ASP A 78 -18.73 6.18 -10.82
CA ASP A 78 -19.55 6.81 -11.88
C ASP A 78 -19.38 8.34 -11.91
N TYR A 79 -19.28 8.97 -10.74
CA TYR A 79 -19.12 10.42 -10.65
C TYR A 79 -17.68 10.89 -10.93
N THR A 80 -16.67 10.17 -10.43
CA THR A 80 -15.27 10.63 -10.47
C THR A 80 -14.45 10.02 -11.61
N GLY A 81 -14.88 8.87 -12.14
CA GLY A 81 -14.11 8.06 -13.10
C GLY A 81 -12.92 7.32 -12.48
N TYR A 82 -12.81 7.27 -11.14
CA TYR A 82 -11.75 6.54 -10.44
C TYR A 82 -12.29 5.28 -9.77
N GLU A 83 -11.60 4.16 -9.94
CA GLU A 83 -11.91 2.87 -9.31
C GLU A 83 -11.31 2.78 -7.90
N ALA A 84 -10.15 3.42 -7.67
CA ALA A 84 -9.48 3.41 -6.37
C ALA A 84 -8.78 4.73 -6.08
N GLU A 85 -8.47 4.95 -4.80
CA GLU A 85 -7.68 6.07 -4.32
C GLU A 85 -6.60 5.59 -3.35
N ILE A 86 -5.45 6.26 -3.36
CA ILE A 86 -4.41 6.13 -2.35
C ILE A 86 -4.25 7.48 -1.66
N ILE A 87 -4.33 7.47 -0.33
CA ILE A 87 -4.16 8.66 0.51
C ILE A 87 -2.85 8.49 1.30
N TYR A 88 -2.01 9.52 1.24
CA TYR A 88 -0.76 9.60 1.98
C TYR A 88 -0.93 10.60 3.12
N SER A 89 -0.69 10.20 4.35
CA SER A 89 -0.77 11.06 5.54
C SER A 89 0.41 10.84 6.48
N ASP A 90 0.58 11.69 7.48
CA ASP A 90 1.68 11.59 8.46
C ASP A 90 1.35 10.74 9.70
N GLY A 91 0.19 10.07 9.71
CA GLY A 91 -0.31 9.30 10.85
C GLY A 91 -1.02 10.13 11.93
N ASN A 92 -1.05 11.46 11.82
CA ASN A 92 -1.70 12.38 12.76
C ASN A 92 -2.86 13.15 12.09
N ASP A 93 -3.67 12.44 11.30
CA ASP A 93 -4.83 12.98 10.55
C ASP A 93 -4.50 14.09 9.53
N ASN A 94 -3.22 14.36 9.27
CA ASN A 94 -2.80 15.35 8.28
C ASN A 94 -2.47 14.67 6.94
N ILE A 95 -3.26 15.00 5.92
CA ILE A 95 -3.13 14.46 4.56
C ILE A 95 -2.03 15.22 3.83
N LEU A 96 -1.03 14.48 3.37
CA LEU A 96 0.10 15.00 2.60
C LEU A 96 -0.22 15.02 1.10
N GLU A 97 -0.86 13.96 0.61
CA GLU A 97 -1.17 13.79 -0.82
C GLU A 97 -2.29 12.77 -1.04
N LYS A 98 -2.96 12.88 -2.20
CA LYS A 98 -4.00 11.94 -2.63
C LYS A 98 -3.90 11.65 -4.12
N HIS A 99 -3.94 10.37 -4.47
CA HIS A 99 -3.88 9.89 -5.85
C HIS A 99 -5.12 9.06 -6.19
N GLY A 100 -5.71 9.31 -7.37
CA GLY A 100 -6.84 8.55 -7.90
C GLY A 100 -6.41 7.66 -9.06
N TYR A 101 -6.87 6.41 -9.07
CA TYR A 101 -6.57 5.40 -10.08
C TYR A 101 -7.84 5.05 -10.83
N ARG A 102 -7.81 5.20 -12.16
CA ARG A 102 -8.97 4.90 -13.02
C ARG A 102 -9.28 3.42 -13.09
N ALA A 103 -8.24 2.59 -12.97
CA ALA A 103 -8.35 1.16 -12.94
C ALA A 103 -7.32 0.57 -11.97
N THR A 104 -7.64 -0.55 -11.33
CA THR A 104 -6.72 -1.29 -10.44
C THR A 104 -7.01 -2.80 -10.46
N ASP A 105 -5.95 -3.58 -10.63
CA ASP A 105 -5.98 -5.05 -10.53
C ASP A 105 -5.83 -5.55 -9.07
N PHE A 106 -5.66 -4.64 -8.09
CA PHE A 106 -5.43 -5.01 -6.70
C PHE A 106 -6.69 -5.63 -6.08
N PRO A 107 -6.63 -6.86 -5.54
CA PRO A 107 -7.82 -7.64 -5.21
C PRO A 107 -8.53 -7.23 -3.90
N LEU A 108 -7.89 -6.44 -3.03
CA LEU A 108 -8.50 -6.01 -1.77
C LEU A 108 -9.19 -4.64 -1.92
N ASP A 109 -10.27 -4.44 -1.18
CA ASP A 109 -10.98 -3.15 -1.14
C ASP A 109 -10.22 -2.09 -0.34
N GLU A 110 -9.40 -2.50 0.62
CA GLU A 110 -8.61 -1.61 1.45
C GLU A 110 -7.28 -2.27 1.84
N LEU A 111 -6.24 -1.45 1.93
CA LEU A 111 -4.94 -1.83 2.46
C LEU A 111 -4.29 -0.59 3.07
N ARG A 112 -3.79 -0.72 4.28
CA ARG A 112 -2.95 0.30 4.93
C ARG A 112 -1.51 -0.18 4.93
N LEU A 113 -0.58 0.69 4.56
CA LEU A 113 0.86 0.48 4.63
C LEU A 113 1.51 1.63 5.41
N PHE A 114 2.68 1.36 5.98
CA PHE A 114 3.55 2.37 6.57
C PHE A 114 4.84 2.49 5.80
N PHE A 115 5.33 3.71 5.68
CA PHE A 115 6.61 4.01 5.08
C PHE A 115 7.45 4.86 6.04
N VAL A 116 8.61 4.31 6.41
CA VAL A 116 9.53 4.88 7.40
C VAL A 116 10.94 4.36 7.14
N ASN A 117 11.97 5.20 7.29
CA ASN A 117 13.37 4.80 7.10
C ASN A 117 13.62 4.01 5.80
N ASP A 118 13.12 4.55 4.67
CA ASP A 118 13.17 3.91 3.34
C ASP A 118 12.53 2.50 3.30
N THR A 119 11.62 2.19 4.20
CA THR A 119 11.04 0.85 4.36
C THR A 119 9.53 0.92 4.32
N LEU A 120 8.93 0.20 3.39
CA LEU A 120 7.50 0.00 3.23
C LEU A 120 7.09 -1.28 3.96
N MET A 121 6.06 -1.24 4.78
CA MET A 121 5.65 -2.39 5.61
C MET A 121 4.16 -2.41 5.90
N LEU A 122 3.64 -3.59 6.26
CA LEU A 122 2.31 -3.70 6.84
C LEU A 122 2.28 -3.09 8.26
N PRO A 123 1.13 -2.59 8.74
CA PRO A 123 0.99 -2.09 10.11
C PRO A 123 1.31 -3.11 11.19
N SER A 124 1.14 -4.41 10.91
CA SER A 124 1.49 -5.50 11.82
C SER A 124 2.99 -5.83 11.82
N GLU A 125 3.77 -5.24 10.90
CA GLU A 125 5.22 -5.44 10.78
C GLU A 125 6.04 -4.20 11.21
N TYR A 126 5.38 -3.12 11.65
CA TYR A 126 5.98 -1.92 12.23
C TYR A 126 6.09 -2.02 13.76
#